data_AF-A0A0W0TW72-F1
#
_entry.id   AF-A0A0W0TW72-F1
#
_cell.length_a   1.000
_cell.length_b   1.000
_cell.length_c   1.000
_cell.angle_alpha   90.00
_cell.angle_beta   90.00
_cell.angle_gamma   90.00
#
_symmetry.space_group_name_H-M   'P 1'
#
loop_
_entity.id
_entity.type
_entity.pdbx_description
1 polymer ?
#
loop_
_entity_poly.entity_id
_entity_poly.type
_entity_poly.pdbx_seq_one_letter_code
_entity_poly.pdbx_strand_id
1 'polypeptide(L)'
;MGILSHMMQEQQPLGFTEKFPVPAALGDLFTKLVKALAPLHNPASQIIFSVDSFDESLAELGVYQNDKFIKKFEKYRGTPNIKICHMRHYSTLEAAHWHALFAETDKSGAFIRIVATDSRTNSSGEGVTAQKDITKYASQYDLNVQFIKGAQQPFSVKACWIYALANLASFAATGFEYKPKTPHLGKELSGLIETRKELTFFNPSKASNVVIPTPVETSYQFSWEKGAGYGLVMLAVLLPLSLPANQFILATGIALALLGAALLLIDFYNGVKEELPILSKCLL
;
A
#
# COMPACT_ATOMS: atom_id res chain seq x y z
N MET A 1 -13.37 -16.67 9.04
CA MET A 1 -12.81 -15.30 9.23
C MET A 1 -11.34 -15.35 8.83
N GLY A 2 -10.81 -14.35 8.11
CA GLY A 2 -9.40 -14.34 7.72
C GLY A 2 -8.49 -13.90 8.87
N ILE A 3 -7.19 -14.24 8.81
CA ILE A 3 -6.18 -13.92 9.84
C ILE A 3 -6.21 -12.43 10.22
N LEU A 4 -6.22 -11.53 9.22
CA LEU A 4 -6.23 -10.09 9.47
C LEU A 4 -7.50 -9.59 10.17
N SER A 5 -8.66 -10.22 9.93
CA SER A 5 -9.89 -9.87 10.64
C SER A 5 -9.81 -10.24 12.13
N HIS A 6 -9.20 -11.38 12.45
CA HIS A 6 -8.93 -11.76 13.84
C HIS A 6 -7.93 -10.81 14.51
N MET A 7 -6.82 -10.49 13.82
CA MET A 7 -5.85 -9.49 14.31
C MET A 7 -6.49 -8.13 14.56
N MET A 8 -7.43 -7.70 13.70
CA MET A 8 -8.19 -6.47 13.88
C MET A 8 -9.02 -6.53 15.17
N GLN A 9 -9.82 -7.59 15.35
CA GLN A 9 -10.69 -7.76 16.53
C GLN A 9 -9.91 -7.72 17.85
N GLU A 10 -8.76 -8.41 17.88
CA GLU A 10 -7.88 -8.51 19.04
C GLU A 10 -6.92 -7.31 19.18
N GLN A 11 -7.00 -6.33 18.28
CA GLN A 11 -6.12 -5.15 18.22
C GLN A 11 -4.63 -5.49 18.24
N GLN A 12 -4.26 -6.59 17.59
CA GLN A 12 -2.89 -7.04 17.49
C GLN A 12 -2.07 -6.08 16.62
N PRO A 13 -0.76 -5.89 16.91
CA PRO A 13 0.12 -5.16 16.01
C PRO A 13 0.17 -5.81 14.64
N LEU A 14 0.41 -5.00 13.62
CA LEU A 14 0.58 -5.44 12.24
C LEU A 14 1.87 -4.81 11.71
N GLY A 15 2.86 -5.62 11.35
CA GLY A 15 3.98 -5.17 10.54
C GLY A 15 3.69 -5.28 9.04
N PHE A 16 4.59 -4.77 8.20
CA PHE A 16 4.48 -4.96 6.75
C PHE A 16 4.99 -6.35 6.29
N THR A 17 5.93 -6.93 7.03
CA THR A 17 6.60 -8.21 6.72
C THR A 17 6.02 -9.39 7.51
N GLU A 18 4.70 -9.43 7.69
CA GLU A 18 4.04 -10.59 8.29
C GLU A 18 4.19 -11.84 7.41
N LYS A 19 3.92 -13.01 7.99
CA LYS A 19 3.96 -14.30 7.28
C LYS A 19 2.88 -14.47 6.18
N PHE A 20 2.06 -13.45 5.94
CA PHE A 20 0.96 -13.46 4.97
C PHE A 20 1.02 -12.18 4.10
N PRO A 21 0.36 -12.16 2.92
CA PRO A 21 0.41 -11.01 2.02
C PRO A 21 -0.41 -9.83 2.58
N VAL A 22 0.21 -9.04 3.46
CA VAL A 22 -0.38 -7.88 4.15
C VAL A 22 -1.12 -6.93 3.18
N PRO A 23 -0.56 -6.54 2.02
CA PRO A 23 -1.25 -5.61 1.12
C PRO A 23 -2.59 -6.13 0.58
N ALA A 24 -2.65 -7.42 0.21
CA ALA A 24 -3.88 -8.03 -0.30
C ALA A 24 -4.92 -8.17 0.83
N ALA A 25 -4.50 -8.64 2.00
CA ALA A 25 -5.38 -8.78 3.15
C ALA A 25 -5.95 -7.42 3.61
N LEU A 26 -5.14 -6.36 3.63
CA LEU A 26 -5.60 -5.00 3.93
C LEU A 26 -6.58 -4.48 2.87
N GLY A 27 -6.35 -4.75 1.58
CA GLY A 27 -7.28 -4.37 0.51
C GLY A 27 -8.65 -5.03 0.63
N ASP A 28 -8.69 -6.31 0.98
CA ASP A 28 -9.93 -7.04 1.23
C ASP A 28 -10.69 -6.49 2.45
N LEU A 29 -9.97 -6.21 3.52
CA LEU A 29 -10.55 -5.67 4.75
C LEU A 29 -11.06 -4.23 4.55
N PHE A 30 -10.27 -3.39 3.87
CA PHE A 30 -10.66 -2.05 3.45
C PHE A 30 -11.98 -2.09 2.68
N THR A 31 -12.07 -2.93 1.64
CA THR A 31 -13.27 -3.05 0.81
C THR A 31 -14.51 -3.45 1.62
N LYS A 32 -14.36 -4.36 2.58
CA LYS A 32 -15.45 -4.75 3.49
C LYS A 32 -15.90 -3.58 4.37
N LEU A 33 -14.96 -2.80 4.90
CA LEU A 33 -15.25 -1.63 5.72
C LEU A 33 -15.91 -0.51 4.93
N VAL A 34 -15.43 -0.20 3.72
CA VAL A 34 -16.09 0.78 2.84
C VAL A 34 -17.55 0.38 2.61
N LYS A 35 -17.82 -0.89 2.27
CA LYS A 35 -19.18 -1.39 2.07
C LYS A 35 -20.05 -1.30 3.32
N ALA A 36 -19.46 -1.54 4.50
CA ALA A 36 -20.15 -1.44 5.78
C ALA A 36 -20.53 0.01 6.14
N LEU A 37 -19.65 0.97 5.81
CA LEU A 37 -19.82 2.39 6.11
C LEU A 37 -20.60 3.16 5.04
N ALA A 38 -20.65 2.65 3.80
CA ALA A 38 -21.28 3.35 2.69
C ALA A 38 -22.79 3.55 2.88
N PRO A 39 -23.31 4.77 2.65
CA PRO A 39 -24.73 5.02 2.51
C PRO A 39 -25.34 4.11 1.44
N LEU A 40 -26.57 3.64 1.65
CA LEU A 40 -27.23 2.68 0.77
C LEU A 40 -27.50 3.20 -0.65
N HIS A 41 -27.49 4.51 -0.88
CA HIS A 41 -27.99 5.14 -2.11
C HIS A 41 -26.99 6.09 -2.78
N ASN A 42 -25.68 5.98 -2.52
CA ASN A 42 -24.70 6.85 -3.17
C ASN A 42 -24.07 6.18 -4.41
N PRO A 43 -23.90 6.92 -5.52
CA PRO A 43 -23.12 6.43 -6.65
C PRO A 43 -21.70 6.12 -6.20
N ALA A 44 -21.15 5.02 -6.72
CA ALA A 44 -19.81 4.59 -6.35
C ALA A 44 -18.77 5.50 -7.01
N SER A 45 -18.12 6.36 -6.23
CA SER A 45 -16.81 6.90 -6.62
C SER A 45 -15.87 5.73 -6.90
N GLN A 46 -14.98 5.87 -7.89
CA GLN A 46 -13.95 4.86 -8.09
C GLN A 46 -12.92 5.01 -6.98
N ILE A 47 -12.84 3.98 -6.13
CA ILE A 47 -11.95 3.96 -4.97
C ILE A 47 -10.71 3.14 -5.31
N ILE A 48 -9.54 3.75 -5.17
CA ILE A 48 -8.24 3.12 -5.39
C ILE A 48 -7.58 2.91 -4.04
N PHE A 49 -7.42 1.65 -3.63
CA PHE A 49 -6.68 1.31 -2.41
C PHE A 49 -5.24 0.91 -2.75
N SER A 50 -4.28 1.34 -1.94
CA SER A 50 -2.89 0.90 -2.04
C SER A 50 -2.17 0.95 -0.70
N VAL A 51 -1.07 0.21 -0.62
CA VAL A 51 -0.25 0.08 0.59
C VAL A 51 1.22 -0.02 0.21
N ASP A 52 2.07 0.69 0.93
CA ASP A 52 3.53 0.55 0.88
C ASP A 52 4.18 0.65 2.27
N SER A 53 5.48 0.42 2.30
CA SER A 53 6.33 0.57 3.47
C SER A 53 7.49 1.49 3.10
N PHE A 54 7.93 2.28 4.08
CA PHE A 54 9.10 3.12 4.02
C PHE A 54 9.98 2.83 5.23
N ASP A 55 11.17 2.27 4.99
CA ASP A 55 12.18 1.99 6.01
C ASP A 55 13.16 3.16 6.09
N GLU A 56 13.18 3.86 7.21
CA GLU A 56 14.03 5.03 7.41
C GLU A 56 15.52 4.65 7.43
N SER A 57 15.85 3.48 7.97
CA SER A 57 17.22 2.97 8.00
C SER A 57 17.76 2.71 6.58
N LEU A 58 16.91 2.25 5.67
CA LEU A 58 17.29 2.13 4.25
C LEU A 58 17.41 3.50 3.56
N ALA A 59 16.56 4.46 3.93
CA ALA A 59 16.63 5.81 3.38
C ALA A 59 17.93 6.53 3.78
N GLU A 60 18.40 6.35 5.01
CA GLU A 60 19.70 6.87 5.49
C GLU A 60 20.89 6.32 4.69
N LEU A 61 20.76 5.09 4.16
CA LEU A 61 21.74 4.47 3.28
C LEU A 61 21.59 4.89 1.80
N GLY A 62 20.70 5.85 1.51
CA GLY A 62 20.44 6.32 0.15
C GLY A 62 19.68 5.31 -0.73
N VAL A 63 19.07 4.28 -0.13
CA VAL A 63 18.29 3.30 -0.89
C VAL A 63 16.97 3.93 -1.33
N TYR A 64 16.77 3.98 -2.64
CA TYR A 64 15.52 4.47 -3.20
C TYR A 64 14.35 3.57 -2.84
N GLN A 65 13.29 4.16 -2.28
CA GLN A 65 12.06 3.47 -1.90
C GLN A 65 10.88 4.04 -2.67
N ASN A 66 10.12 3.14 -3.28
CA ASN A 66 9.05 3.51 -4.16
C ASN A 66 7.84 4.10 -3.42
N ASP A 67 7.46 5.33 -3.76
CA ASP A 67 6.27 6.00 -3.22
C ASP A 67 5.01 5.64 -4.03
N LYS A 68 4.22 4.68 -3.54
CA LYS A 68 3.02 4.25 -4.26
C LYS A 68 1.91 5.30 -4.21
N PHE A 69 1.82 6.11 -3.16
CA PHE A 69 0.82 7.16 -3.08
C PHE A 69 1.02 8.17 -4.20
N ILE A 70 2.24 8.70 -4.37
CA ILE A 70 2.58 9.64 -5.45
C ILE A 70 2.37 8.99 -6.82
N LYS A 71 2.77 7.72 -7.02
CA LYS A 71 2.51 7.02 -8.28
C LYS A 71 1.02 6.94 -8.61
N LYS A 72 0.14 6.76 -7.63
CA LYS A 72 -1.31 6.77 -7.83
C LYS A 72 -1.81 8.18 -8.06
N PHE A 73 -1.31 9.15 -7.30
CA PHE A 73 -1.65 10.56 -7.46
C PHE A 73 -1.41 11.04 -8.89
N GLU A 74 -0.22 10.78 -9.45
CA GLU A 74 0.10 11.13 -10.83
C GLU A 74 -0.72 10.34 -11.85
N LYS A 75 -0.89 9.03 -11.65
CA LYS A 75 -1.66 8.18 -12.56
C LYS A 75 -3.11 8.65 -12.74
N TYR A 76 -3.74 9.14 -11.68
CA TYR A 76 -5.16 9.51 -11.66
C TYR A 76 -5.39 11.03 -11.72
N ARG A 77 -4.34 11.83 -11.93
CA ARG A 77 -4.44 13.27 -12.17
C ARG A 77 -5.33 13.51 -13.39
N GLY A 78 -6.33 14.39 -13.26
CA GLY A 78 -7.30 14.66 -14.34
C GLY A 78 -8.39 13.61 -14.51
N THR A 79 -8.44 12.57 -13.67
CA THR A 79 -9.54 11.58 -13.70
C THR A 79 -10.67 12.01 -12.77
N PRO A 80 -11.92 12.18 -13.26
CA PRO A 80 -13.03 12.62 -12.42
C PRO A 80 -13.44 11.63 -11.32
N ASN A 81 -13.88 12.17 -10.18
CA ASN A 81 -14.56 11.44 -9.09
C ASN A 81 -13.77 10.22 -8.55
N ILE A 82 -12.44 10.32 -8.49
CA ILE A 82 -11.56 9.30 -7.92
C ILE A 82 -11.32 9.59 -6.44
N LYS A 83 -11.28 8.51 -5.66
CA LYS A 83 -10.77 8.54 -4.27
C LYS A 83 -9.55 7.64 -4.16
N ILE A 84 -8.40 8.21 -3.86
CA ILE A 84 -7.16 7.49 -3.60
C ILE A 84 -7.03 7.29 -2.09
N CYS A 85 -7.02 6.05 -1.64
CA CYS A 85 -6.86 5.65 -0.25
C CYS A 85 -5.55 4.87 -0.11
N HIS A 86 -4.65 5.36 0.72
CA HIS A 86 -3.32 4.78 0.85
C HIS A 86 -2.91 4.67 2.32
N MET A 87 -2.43 3.50 2.74
CA MET A 87 -1.75 3.35 4.02
C MET A 87 -0.26 3.21 3.80
N ARG A 88 0.52 3.99 4.55
CA ARG A 88 1.97 3.86 4.58
C ARG A 88 2.41 3.33 5.93
N HIS A 89 3.25 2.31 5.88
CA HIS A 89 3.98 1.81 7.03
C HIS A 89 5.36 2.44 7.10
N TYR A 90 5.60 3.29 8.08
CA TYR A 90 6.95 3.77 8.39
C TYR A 90 7.60 2.82 9.37
N SER A 91 8.83 2.40 9.09
CA SER A 91 9.63 1.56 9.98
C SER A 91 11.03 2.10 10.18
N THR A 92 11.54 1.88 11.39
CA THR A 92 12.92 2.04 11.81
C THR A 92 13.38 0.70 12.40
N LEU A 93 14.63 0.62 12.86
CA LEU A 93 15.12 -0.55 13.58
C LEU A 93 14.35 -0.83 14.90
N GLU A 94 13.77 0.20 15.52
CA GLU A 94 13.19 0.11 16.87
C GLU A 94 11.67 0.23 16.91
N ALA A 95 11.10 0.91 15.92
CA ALA A 95 9.71 1.30 15.92
C ALA A 95 9.10 1.21 14.52
N ALA A 96 7.79 0.96 14.49
CA ALA A 96 7.02 0.96 13.27
C ALA A 96 5.64 1.57 13.49
N HIS A 97 5.13 2.29 12.50
CA HIS A 97 3.89 3.04 12.62
C HIS A 97 3.18 3.19 11.28
N TRP A 98 1.86 2.98 11.30
CA TRP A 98 1.00 3.17 10.14
C TRP A 98 0.28 4.51 10.22
N HIS A 99 0.20 5.20 9.10
CA HIS A 99 -0.67 6.36 8.94
C HIS A 99 -1.44 6.27 7.61
N ALA A 100 -2.41 7.15 7.43
CA ALA A 100 -3.30 7.14 6.28
C ALA A 100 -3.14 8.41 5.43
N LEU A 101 -3.10 8.24 4.12
CA LEU A 101 -3.06 9.26 3.09
C LEU A 101 -4.30 9.11 2.18
N PHE A 102 -5.02 10.20 1.97
CA PHE A 102 -6.24 10.26 1.18
C PHE A 102 -6.16 11.39 0.16
N ALA A 103 -6.63 11.16 -1.06
CA ALA A 103 -6.85 12.21 -2.04
C ALA A 103 -8.16 12.01 -2.80
N GLU A 104 -8.79 13.11 -3.20
CA GLU A 104 -10.08 13.11 -3.90
C GLU A 104 -10.07 14.10 -5.06
N THR A 105 -10.59 13.66 -6.21
CA THR A 105 -10.83 14.51 -7.36
C THR A 105 -12.32 14.85 -7.53
N ASP A 106 -12.59 16.03 -8.06
CA ASP A 106 -13.94 16.45 -8.42
C ASP A 106 -14.38 15.89 -9.79
N LYS A 107 -15.52 16.37 -10.29
CA LYS A 107 -16.07 16.02 -11.60
C LYS A 107 -15.21 16.45 -12.80
N SER A 108 -14.27 17.38 -12.61
CA SER A 108 -13.31 17.82 -13.63
C SER A 108 -12.01 17.02 -13.61
N GLY A 109 -11.79 16.22 -12.56
CA GLY A 109 -10.55 15.50 -12.32
C GLY A 109 -9.49 16.32 -11.60
N ALA A 110 -9.83 17.51 -11.11
CA ALA A 110 -8.96 18.31 -10.26
C ALA A 110 -8.95 17.75 -8.83
N PHE A 111 -7.76 17.65 -8.22
CA PHE A 111 -7.66 17.30 -6.82
C PHE A 111 -8.22 18.42 -5.94
N ILE A 112 -9.31 18.14 -5.25
CA ILE A 112 -9.98 19.10 -4.36
C ILE A 112 -9.57 18.91 -2.90
N ARG A 113 -8.93 17.78 -2.59
CA ARG A 113 -8.58 17.43 -1.22
C ARG A 113 -7.47 16.41 -1.17
N ILE A 114 -6.48 16.68 -0.32
CA ILE A 114 -5.40 15.76 0.04
C ILE A 114 -5.27 15.80 1.56
N VAL A 115 -5.38 14.66 2.21
CA VAL A 115 -5.42 14.54 3.67
C VAL A 115 -4.43 13.49 4.14
N ALA A 116 -3.73 13.78 5.23
CA ALA A 116 -3.02 12.80 6.02
C ALA A 116 -3.65 12.70 7.42
N THR A 117 -3.75 11.48 7.96
CA THR A 117 -4.18 11.26 9.34
C THR A 117 -3.22 10.34 10.07
N ASP A 118 -3.04 10.60 11.36
CA ASP A 118 -2.18 9.84 12.24
C ASP A 118 -2.90 9.62 13.59
N SER A 119 -2.83 8.38 14.11
CA SER A 119 -3.39 8.03 15.43
C SER A 119 -2.50 8.44 16.60
N ARG A 120 -1.33 9.02 16.31
CA ARG A 120 -0.36 9.55 17.28
C ARG A 120 0.10 10.93 16.85
N THR A 121 0.17 11.86 17.79
CA THR A 121 0.69 13.21 17.56
C THR A 121 1.83 13.55 18.50
N ASN A 122 2.78 14.35 18.05
CA ASN A 122 3.83 14.94 18.88
C ASN A 122 3.28 16.10 19.75
N SER A 123 4.16 16.75 20.53
CA SER A 123 3.82 17.91 21.38
C SER A 123 3.34 19.12 20.59
N SER A 124 3.78 19.28 19.34
CA SER A 124 3.33 20.32 18.41
C SER A 124 1.97 20.02 17.78
N GLY A 125 1.38 18.85 18.06
CA GLY A 125 0.10 18.41 17.50
C GLY A 125 0.19 17.82 16.10
N GLU A 126 1.40 17.59 15.58
CA GLU A 126 1.64 17.01 14.26
C GLU A 126 1.66 15.48 14.32
N GLY A 127 1.31 14.80 13.23
CA GLY A 127 1.35 13.34 13.15
C GLY A 127 2.79 12.80 13.20
N VAL A 128 3.04 11.78 14.02
CA VAL A 128 4.40 11.25 14.25
C VAL A 128 5.06 10.69 12.99
N THR A 129 4.30 10.15 12.02
CA THR A 129 4.84 9.79 10.70
C THR A 129 4.15 10.49 9.55
N ALA A 130 2.88 10.88 9.70
CA ALA A 130 2.17 11.64 8.65
C ALA A 130 2.86 12.98 8.32
N GLN A 131 3.47 13.65 9.30
CA GLN A 131 4.17 14.93 9.07
C GLN A 131 5.37 14.77 8.13
N LYS A 132 6.02 13.60 8.10
CA LYS A 132 7.15 13.33 7.20
C LYS A 132 6.71 13.41 5.74
N ASP A 133 5.58 12.79 5.43
CA ASP A 133 5.00 12.84 4.08
C ASP A 133 4.43 14.21 3.74
N ILE A 134 3.78 14.90 4.67
CA ILE A 134 3.31 16.27 4.45
C ILE A 134 4.47 17.18 4.03
N THR A 135 5.58 17.18 4.77
CA THR A 135 6.76 18.00 4.47
C THR A 135 7.43 17.58 3.16
N LYS A 136 7.56 16.27 2.91
CA LYS A 136 8.09 15.73 1.66
C LYS A 136 7.24 16.17 0.46
N TYR A 137 5.93 16.08 0.59
CA TYR A 137 5.00 16.37 -0.50
C TYR A 137 4.87 17.85 -0.81
N ALA A 138 4.91 18.70 0.21
CA ALA A 138 5.01 20.14 0.02
C ALA A 138 6.31 20.52 -0.71
N SER A 139 7.46 19.98 -0.28
CA SER A 139 8.77 20.38 -0.82
C SER A 139 9.10 19.79 -2.20
N GLN A 140 8.70 18.55 -2.48
CA GLN A 140 9.10 17.84 -3.70
C GLN A 140 8.04 17.85 -4.81
N TYR A 141 6.76 18.02 -4.44
CA TYR A 141 5.64 17.86 -5.37
C TYR A 141 4.68 19.06 -5.38
N ASP A 142 4.96 20.09 -4.57
CA ASP A 142 4.10 21.27 -4.41
C ASP A 142 2.65 20.90 -4.03
N LEU A 143 2.51 19.87 -3.18
CA LEU A 143 1.20 19.40 -2.72
C LEU A 143 0.86 19.96 -1.34
N ASN A 144 -0.29 20.61 -1.24
CA ASN A 144 -0.85 21.04 0.03
C ASN A 144 -1.64 19.90 0.69
N VAL A 145 -0.98 19.17 1.60
CA VAL A 145 -1.58 18.05 2.34
C VAL A 145 -2.13 18.56 3.67
N GLN A 146 -3.44 18.44 3.87
CA GLN A 146 -4.08 18.79 5.13
C GLN A 146 -3.82 17.69 6.17
N PHE A 147 -3.24 18.03 7.31
CA PHE A 147 -3.22 17.14 8.46
C PHE A 147 -4.57 17.17 9.19
N ILE A 148 -5.17 16.00 9.40
CA ILE A 148 -6.33 15.85 10.29
C ILE A 148 -5.93 14.96 11.46
N LYS A 149 -6.02 15.51 12.66
CA LYS A 149 -5.79 14.78 13.91
C LYS A 149 -6.94 13.81 14.14
N GLY A 150 -6.75 12.58 13.66
CA GLY A 150 -7.69 11.49 13.88
C GLY A 150 -7.82 11.11 15.35
N ALA A 151 -8.70 10.15 15.64
CA ALA A 151 -8.82 9.60 16.99
C ALA A 151 -7.47 9.02 17.46
N GLN A 152 -7.05 9.40 18.66
CA GLN A 152 -5.82 8.88 19.22
C GLN A 152 -6.00 7.44 19.68
N GLN A 153 -5.04 6.58 19.34
CA GLN A 153 -5.05 5.21 19.86
C GLN A 153 -4.68 5.19 21.34
N PRO A 154 -5.21 4.24 22.14
CA PRO A 154 -4.87 4.12 23.56
C PRO A 154 -3.37 4.02 23.80
N PHE A 155 -2.90 4.53 24.95
CA PHE A 155 -1.50 4.39 25.35
C PHE A 155 -1.12 2.90 25.41
N SER A 156 0.13 2.54 25.04
CA SER A 156 0.64 1.15 24.91
C SER A 156 0.00 0.21 23.88
N VAL A 157 -1.14 0.56 23.28
CA VAL A 157 -1.77 -0.28 22.25
C VAL A 157 -1.14 0.00 20.88
N LYS A 158 -0.63 -1.05 20.23
CA LYS A 158 0.01 -1.01 18.91
C LYS A 158 -0.99 -1.23 17.77
N ALA A 159 -2.06 -0.42 17.73
CA ALA A 159 -3.18 -0.59 16.80
C ALA A 159 -3.24 0.47 15.67
N CYS A 160 -2.17 1.20 15.40
CA CYS A 160 -2.18 2.33 14.44
C CYS A 160 -2.72 1.98 13.06
N TRP A 161 -2.45 0.76 12.59
CA TRP A 161 -2.97 0.27 11.32
C TRP A 161 -4.51 0.20 11.29
N ILE A 162 -5.16 -0.11 12.41
CA ILE A 162 -6.63 -0.17 12.52
C ILE A 162 -7.22 1.23 12.40
N TYR A 163 -6.60 2.21 13.05
CA TYR A 163 -7.03 3.62 13.01
C TYR A 163 -6.84 4.21 11.61
N ALA A 164 -5.69 3.96 10.99
CA ALA A 164 -5.42 4.37 9.62
C ALA A 164 -6.42 3.73 8.64
N LEU A 165 -6.69 2.43 8.76
CA LEU A 165 -7.66 1.72 7.93
C LEU A 165 -9.09 2.23 8.11
N ALA A 166 -9.50 2.50 9.36
CA ALA A 166 -10.82 3.06 9.67
C ALA A 166 -11.01 4.43 9.02
N ASN A 167 -10.02 5.33 9.16
CA ASN A 167 -10.07 6.66 8.55
C ASN A 167 -10.19 6.59 7.04
N LEU A 168 -9.38 5.76 6.36
CA LEU A 168 -9.48 5.61 4.91
C LEU A 168 -10.83 5.06 4.49
N ALA A 169 -11.33 4.02 5.18
CA ALA A 169 -12.62 3.44 4.84
C ALA A 169 -13.76 4.47 5.02
N SER A 170 -13.68 5.28 6.07
CA SER A 170 -14.63 6.36 6.34
C SER A 170 -14.54 7.49 5.30
N PHE A 171 -13.34 7.94 4.92
CA PHE A 171 -13.19 8.93 3.86
C PHE A 171 -13.71 8.42 2.51
N ALA A 172 -13.40 7.18 2.17
CA ALA A 172 -13.90 6.54 0.95
C ALA A 172 -15.44 6.51 0.92
N ALA A 173 -16.05 6.08 2.03
CA ALA A 173 -17.50 5.86 2.13
C ALA A 173 -18.31 7.16 2.33
N THR A 174 -17.80 8.09 3.13
CA THR A 174 -18.57 9.23 3.66
C THR A 174 -17.95 10.59 3.34
N GLY A 175 -16.66 10.63 2.98
CA GLY A 175 -15.91 11.88 2.86
C GLY A 175 -15.40 12.42 4.21
N PHE A 176 -15.67 11.78 5.33
CA PHE A 176 -15.25 12.23 6.66
C PHE A 176 -14.37 11.22 7.36
N GLU A 177 -13.55 11.70 8.29
CA GLU A 177 -12.71 10.86 9.14
C GLU A 177 -13.57 9.96 10.02
N TYR A 178 -13.03 8.81 10.43
CA TYR A 178 -13.78 7.91 11.29
C TYR A 178 -13.79 8.43 12.73
N LYS A 179 -14.95 8.34 13.39
CA LYS A 179 -15.12 8.68 14.81
C LYS A 179 -15.43 7.42 15.60
N PRO A 180 -14.43 6.81 16.28
CA PRO A 180 -14.64 5.63 17.12
C PRO A 180 -15.70 5.89 18.18
N LYS A 181 -16.59 4.93 18.37
CA LYS A 181 -17.62 4.96 19.42
C LYS A 181 -17.15 4.26 20.70
N THR A 182 -16.14 3.41 20.58
CA THR A 182 -15.61 2.58 21.66
C THR A 182 -14.08 2.63 21.69
N PRO A 183 -13.45 2.33 22.84
CA PRO A 183 -11.99 2.15 22.91
C PRO A 183 -11.51 0.86 22.24
N HIS A 184 -12.43 -0.05 21.88
CA HIS A 184 -12.16 -1.32 21.22
C HIS A 184 -12.48 -1.24 19.72
N LEU A 185 -11.80 -0.31 19.03
CA LEU A 185 -12.05 -0.01 17.61
C LEU A 185 -12.04 -1.27 16.75
N GLY A 186 -11.16 -2.23 17.02
CA GLY A 186 -11.11 -3.51 16.31
C GLY A 186 -12.43 -4.29 16.31
N LYS A 187 -13.06 -4.41 17.48
CA LYS A 187 -14.35 -5.11 17.65
C LYS A 187 -15.49 -4.31 17.03
N GLU A 188 -15.47 -3.00 17.19
CA GLU A 188 -16.45 -2.08 16.60
C GLU A 188 -16.48 -2.21 15.07
N LEU A 189 -15.32 -2.14 14.41
CA LEU A 189 -15.21 -2.29 12.97
C LEU A 189 -15.63 -3.68 12.48
N SER A 190 -15.33 -4.73 13.24
CA SER A 190 -15.80 -6.09 12.91
C SER A 190 -17.32 -6.19 12.97
N GLY A 191 -17.94 -5.64 14.02
CA GLY A 191 -19.39 -5.62 14.17
C GLY A 191 -20.07 -4.91 13.00
N LEU A 192 -19.52 -3.79 12.52
CA LEU A 192 -20.04 -3.08 11.34
C LEU A 192 -20.04 -3.98 10.08
N ILE A 193 -18.97 -4.75 9.86
CA ILE A 193 -18.88 -5.67 8.72
C ILE A 193 -19.94 -6.77 8.84
N GLU A 194 -20.17 -7.31 10.02
CA GLU A 194 -21.15 -8.37 10.29
C GLU A 194 -22.58 -7.89 10.11
N THR A 195 -22.95 -6.77 10.75
CA THR A 195 -24.28 -6.17 10.60
C THR A 195 -24.61 -5.85 9.15
N ARG A 196 -23.65 -5.34 8.37
CA ARG A 196 -23.89 -5.07 6.94
C ARG A 196 -24.18 -6.34 6.15
N LYS A 197 -23.49 -7.46 6.45
CA LYS A 197 -23.77 -8.75 5.81
C LYS A 197 -25.19 -9.19 6.09
N GLU A 198 -25.61 -9.16 7.35
CA GLU A 198 -26.96 -9.54 7.75
C GLU A 198 -28.02 -8.72 7.00
N LEU A 199 -27.86 -7.39 6.95
CA LEU A 199 -28.79 -6.51 6.21
C LEU A 199 -28.87 -6.85 4.71
N THR A 200 -27.77 -7.30 4.09
CA THR A 200 -27.79 -7.76 2.70
C THR A 200 -28.42 -9.15 2.52
N PHE A 201 -28.32 -10.04 3.52
CA PHE A 201 -28.92 -11.37 3.47
C PHE A 201 -30.44 -11.34 3.68
N PHE A 202 -30.95 -10.50 4.58
CA PHE A 202 -32.37 -10.45 4.92
C PHE A 202 -33.23 -9.59 3.98
N ASN A 203 -32.62 -8.93 2.98
CA ASN A 203 -33.34 -8.06 2.04
C ASN A 203 -33.03 -8.38 0.56
N PRO A 204 -33.29 -9.63 0.08
CA PRO A 204 -33.01 -10.02 -1.30
C PRO A 204 -33.93 -9.34 -2.33
N SER A 205 -35.09 -8.83 -1.91
CA SER A 205 -36.17 -8.32 -2.78
C SER A 205 -36.01 -6.86 -3.24
N LYS A 206 -34.89 -6.20 -2.91
CA LYS A 206 -34.53 -4.86 -3.42
C LYS A 206 -33.15 -4.80 -4.08
N ALA A 207 -32.58 -5.94 -4.48
CA ALA A 207 -31.50 -5.95 -5.45
C ALA A 207 -32.07 -5.64 -6.85
N SER A 208 -32.55 -4.41 -7.04
CA SER A 208 -32.78 -3.84 -8.37
C SER A 208 -31.51 -4.06 -9.19
N ASN A 209 -31.69 -4.58 -10.40
CA ASN A 209 -30.73 -4.69 -11.50
C ASN A 209 -29.59 -3.66 -11.44
N VAL A 210 -28.58 -3.89 -10.60
CA VAL A 210 -27.27 -3.27 -10.75
C VAL A 210 -26.56 -4.18 -11.73
N VAL A 211 -26.71 -3.87 -13.01
CA VAL A 211 -25.75 -4.30 -14.01
C VAL A 211 -24.43 -3.65 -13.60
N ILE A 212 -23.64 -4.38 -12.82
CA ILE A 212 -22.22 -4.09 -12.68
C ILE A 212 -21.68 -4.27 -14.11
N PRO A 213 -21.15 -3.24 -14.78
CA PRO A 213 -20.47 -3.47 -16.04
C PRO A 213 -19.31 -4.42 -15.73
N THR A 214 -19.43 -5.64 -16.25
CA THR A 214 -18.33 -6.59 -16.32
C THR A 214 -17.16 -5.84 -16.94
N PRO A 215 -15.97 -5.80 -16.32
CA PRO A 215 -14.80 -5.36 -17.04
C PRO A 215 -14.71 -6.25 -18.28
N VAL A 216 -14.66 -5.63 -19.46
CA VAL A 216 -14.34 -6.34 -20.69
C VAL A 216 -13.03 -7.07 -20.43
N GLU A 217 -13.08 -8.39 -20.34
CA GLU A 217 -11.91 -9.24 -20.41
C GLU A 217 -11.28 -9.02 -21.78
N THR A 218 -10.39 -8.04 -21.89
CA THR A 218 -9.37 -8.09 -22.92
C THR A 218 -8.43 -9.21 -22.53
N SER A 219 -8.66 -10.38 -23.15
CA SER A 219 -7.79 -11.54 -23.16
C SER A 219 -6.43 -11.17 -23.77
N TYR A 220 -5.55 -10.59 -22.96
CA TYR A 220 -4.12 -10.67 -23.23
C TYR A 220 -3.59 -11.95 -22.58
N GLN A 221 -3.44 -12.99 -23.41
CA GLN A 221 -2.57 -14.12 -23.12
C GLN A 221 -1.13 -13.59 -23.05
N PHE A 222 -0.67 -13.20 -21.87
CA PHE A 222 0.75 -12.97 -21.62
C PHE A 222 1.33 -14.20 -20.91
N SER A 223 1.97 -15.04 -21.72
CA SER A 223 2.72 -16.22 -21.29
C SER A 223 4.03 -15.79 -20.64
N TRP A 224 4.28 -16.23 -19.40
CA TRP A 224 5.62 -16.20 -18.77
C TRP A 224 6.23 -17.60 -18.64
N GLU A 225 5.64 -18.61 -19.30
CA GLU A 225 6.29 -19.91 -19.41
C GLU A 225 7.43 -19.83 -20.42
N LYS A 226 8.63 -19.54 -19.87
CA LYS A 226 10.01 -19.80 -20.35
C LYS A 226 10.87 -18.54 -20.28
N GLY A 227 11.64 -18.41 -19.20
CA GLY A 227 12.75 -17.47 -19.15
C GLY A 227 13.17 -17.09 -17.72
N ALA A 228 14.08 -17.87 -17.16
CA ALA A 228 15.06 -17.51 -16.12
C ALA A 228 14.60 -16.67 -14.91
N GLY A 229 14.61 -17.27 -13.71
CA GLY A 229 14.53 -16.48 -12.48
C GLY A 229 14.25 -17.20 -11.16
N TYR A 230 14.24 -18.54 -11.11
CA TYR A 230 14.26 -19.26 -9.83
C TYR A 230 15.69 -19.32 -9.29
N GLY A 231 16.12 -18.26 -8.61
CA GLY A 231 17.48 -18.19 -8.11
C GLY A 231 17.73 -17.11 -7.07
N LEU A 232 16.77 -16.80 -6.19
CA LEU A 232 17.03 -15.87 -5.07
C LEU A 232 16.08 -15.98 -3.87
N VAL A 233 15.45 -17.14 -3.66
CA VAL A 233 14.64 -17.38 -2.45
C VAL A 233 14.93 -18.76 -1.88
N MET A 234 16.10 -18.92 -1.26
CA MET A 234 16.38 -19.92 -0.22
C MET A 234 17.69 -19.55 0.50
N LEU A 235 17.74 -18.36 1.13
CA LEU A 235 18.85 -18.03 2.03
C LEU A 235 18.37 -17.20 3.23
N ALA A 236 17.34 -17.70 3.92
CA ALA A 236 16.90 -17.10 5.18
C ALA A 236 16.36 -18.13 6.18
N VAL A 237 16.83 -19.38 6.10
CA VAL A 237 16.52 -20.40 7.12
C VAL A 237 17.79 -21.17 7.47
N LEU A 238 18.70 -20.57 8.24
CA LEU A 238 19.72 -21.29 9.02
C LEU A 238 20.02 -20.39 10.25
N LEU A 239 19.62 -20.77 11.47
CA LEU A 239 20.43 -21.54 12.43
C LEU A 239 21.82 -20.93 12.70
N PRO A 240 22.28 -20.88 13.97
CA PRO A 240 23.53 -20.23 14.33
C PRO A 240 24.71 -21.12 13.90
N LEU A 241 25.11 -20.99 12.64
CA LEU A 241 26.33 -21.60 12.12
C LEU A 241 27.50 -20.65 12.39
N SER A 242 28.59 -21.23 12.86
CA SER A 242 29.81 -20.56 13.27
C SER A 242 30.35 -19.59 12.20
N LEU A 243 31.01 -18.53 12.68
CA LEU A 243 31.63 -17.44 11.90
C LEU A 243 32.31 -17.83 10.56
N PRO A 244 32.99 -19.00 10.41
CA PRO A 244 33.60 -19.36 9.14
C PRO A 244 32.59 -19.65 8.02
N ALA A 245 31.42 -20.21 8.35
CA ALA A 245 30.41 -20.58 7.35
C ALA A 245 29.75 -19.33 6.73
N ASN A 246 29.59 -18.27 7.52
CA ASN A 246 28.95 -17.04 7.08
C ASN A 246 29.84 -16.26 6.08
N GLN A 247 31.16 -16.33 6.24
CA GLN A 247 32.12 -15.75 5.27
C GLN A 247 32.10 -16.49 3.93
N PHE A 248 31.94 -17.82 3.96
CA PHE A 248 31.89 -18.63 2.74
C PHE A 248 30.62 -18.36 1.93
N ILE A 249 29.47 -18.24 2.61
CA ILE A 249 28.19 -17.91 1.98
C ILE A 249 28.22 -16.49 1.38
N LEU A 250 28.78 -15.51 2.11
CA LEU A 250 28.93 -14.15 1.62
C LEU A 250 29.85 -14.06 0.39
N ALA A 251 31.01 -14.74 0.44
CA ALA A 251 31.94 -14.78 -0.69
C ALA A 251 31.31 -15.44 -1.93
N THR A 252 30.53 -16.51 -1.73
CA THR A 252 29.82 -17.20 -2.82
C THR A 252 28.73 -16.30 -3.41
N GLY A 253 27.97 -15.58 -2.58
CA GLY A 253 26.96 -14.62 -3.02
C GLY A 253 27.55 -13.47 -3.86
N ILE A 254 28.69 -12.92 -3.43
CA ILE A 254 29.40 -11.88 -4.17
C ILE A 254 29.91 -12.42 -5.52
N ALA A 255 30.50 -13.61 -5.54
CA ALA A 255 30.99 -14.23 -6.77
C ALA A 255 29.87 -14.46 -7.80
N LEU A 256 28.70 -14.94 -7.35
CA LEU A 256 27.53 -15.13 -8.23
C LEU A 256 26.97 -13.80 -8.74
N ALA A 257 26.93 -12.76 -7.91
CA ALA A 257 26.49 -11.43 -8.33
C ALA A 257 27.42 -10.82 -9.39
N LEU A 258 28.73 -10.96 -9.21
CA LEU A 258 29.73 -10.50 -10.20
C LEU A 258 29.64 -11.29 -11.51
N LEU A 259 29.41 -12.60 -11.45
CA LEU A 259 29.21 -13.43 -12.64
C LEU A 259 27.94 -13.01 -13.40
N GLY A 260 26.84 -12.74 -12.69
CA GLY A 260 25.61 -12.24 -13.28
C GLY A 260 25.79 -10.88 -13.97
N ALA A 261 26.51 -9.96 -13.34
CA ALA A 261 26.84 -8.67 -13.94
C ALA A 261 27.72 -8.79 -15.20
N ALA A 262 28.70 -9.72 -15.19
CA ALA A 262 29.55 -9.97 -16.35
C ALA A 262 28.75 -10.53 -17.54
N LEU A 263 27.81 -11.45 -17.30
CA LEU A 263 26.94 -11.99 -18.35
C LEU A 263 26.03 -10.90 -18.97
N LEU A 264 25.45 -10.03 -18.14
CA LEU A 264 24.65 -8.90 -18.64
C LEU A 264 25.47 -7.92 -19.50
N LEU A 265 26.74 -7.68 -19.15
CA LEU A 265 27.63 -6.84 -19.94
C LEU A 265 28.01 -7.49 -21.28
N ILE A 266 28.18 -8.81 -21.30
CA ILE A 266 28.45 -9.56 -22.54
C ILE A 266 27.23 -9.49 -23.48
N ASP A 267 26.03 -9.72 -22.96
CA ASP A 267 24.80 -9.64 -23.74
C ASP A 267 24.57 -8.22 -24.30
N PHE A 268 24.81 -7.19 -23.48
CA PHE A 268 24.76 -5.80 -23.92
C PHE A 268 25.76 -5.52 -25.04
N TYR A 269 27.01 -5.95 -24.89
CA TYR A 269 28.05 -5.77 -25.92
C TYR A 269 27.70 -6.50 -27.23
N ASN A 270 27.18 -7.71 -27.15
CA ASN A 270 26.77 -8.48 -28.33
C ASN A 270 25.58 -7.82 -29.04
N GLY A 271 24.59 -7.32 -28.30
CA GLY A 271 23.47 -6.57 -28.87
C GLY A 271 23.93 -5.30 -29.62
N VAL A 272 24.83 -4.52 -29.03
CA VAL A 272 25.39 -3.31 -29.69
C VAL A 272 26.20 -3.68 -30.94
N LYS A 273 26.93 -4.79 -30.92
CA LYS A 273 27.71 -5.27 -32.09
C LYS A 273 26.82 -5.69 -33.26
N GLU A 274 25.64 -6.27 -32.99
CA GLU A 274 24.69 -6.69 -34.03
C GLU A 274 23.94 -5.50 -34.68
N GLU A 275 23.77 -4.39 -33.96
CA GLU A 275 23.11 -3.18 -34.49
C GLU A 275 24.04 -2.24 -35.27
N LEU A 276 25.36 -2.32 -35.05
CA LEU A 276 26.38 -1.49 -35.72
C LEU A 276 26.35 -1.55 -37.28
N PRO A 277 26.22 -2.73 -37.93
CA PRO A 277 26.15 -2.80 -39.39
C PRO A 277 24.85 -2.23 -39.97
N ILE A 278 23.75 -2.26 -39.21
CA ILE A 278 22.44 -1.75 -39.63
C ILE A 278 22.46 -0.22 -39.61
N LEU A 279 23.04 0.38 -38.56
CA LEU A 279 23.24 1.83 -38.47
C LEU A 279 24.18 2.37 -39.57
N SER A 280 25.21 1.60 -39.95
CA SER A 280 26.11 2.03 -41.05
C SER A 280 25.44 2.07 -42.43
N LYS A 281 24.37 1.29 -42.63
CA LYS A 281 23.58 1.30 -43.89
C LYS A 281 22.51 2.39 -43.95
N CYS A 282 22.14 2.99 -42.81
CA CYS A 282 21.20 4.12 -42.77
C CYS A 282 21.90 5.48 -42.90
N LEU A 283 23.24 5.53 -42.87
CA LEU A 283 24.05 6.75 -42.92
C LEU A 283 24.84 6.91 -44.24
N LEU A 284 24.57 6.06 -45.24
CA LEU A 284 25.06 6.15 -46.63
C LEU A 284 23.86 6.20 -47.58
#